data_AF-A0A2E1WYW1-F1
#
_entry.id   AF-A0A2E1WYW1-F1
#
_cell.length_a   1.000
_cell.length_b   1.000
_cell.length_c   1.000
_cell.angle_alpha   90.00
_cell.angle_beta   90.00
_cell.angle_gamma   90.00
#
_symmetry.space_group_name_H-M   'P 1'
#
loop_
_entity.id
_entity.type
_entity.pdbx_description
1 polymer ?
#
loop_
_entity_poly.entity_id
_entity_poly.type
_entity_poly.pdbx_seq_one_letter_code
_entity_poly.pdbx_strand_id
1 'polypeptide(L)'
;MFKKNLFIILLTVIIFSCSSTNPVDVSSAGDGLLNSTFNFIGSEQNLDIVTWNIEYFPKNEYTIDYVKQCIDELNVDIIALQEITNGAHLEELKESLGENWTAFKASSSLALAYLVNTSKITINNNPYNILSQFSYDFAYRPPYVLEINYNNEDLTLINVHFKCCSDTPNDPDNSARRQAASEAIYNYINDNLDNSNVVVLGDFNDTLNNTNNVFDIFENDTNNFTFADENIANGPSENWSFPSYGPYGSHIDHILLTNELTDNIVSAETIKVDDALSGSFADYDYYISDHRPVGISLLISE
;
A
#
# COMPACT_ATOMS: atom_id res chain seq x y z
N MET A 1 -38.39 67.66 3.60
CA MET A 1 -39.43 66.65 3.92
C MET A 1 -39.14 65.42 3.04
N PHE A 2 -38.55 64.39 3.68
CA PHE A 2 -38.25 63.02 3.25
C PHE A 2 -37.95 62.67 1.77
N LYS A 3 -36.66 62.35 1.51
CA LYS A 3 -36.21 61.50 0.38
C LYS A 3 -36.55 60.04 0.71
N LYS A 4 -37.32 59.36 -0.14
CA LYS A 4 -37.52 57.89 -0.07
C LYS A 4 -36.36 57.20 -0.79
N ASN A 5 -35.45 56.61 -0.02
CA ASN A 5 -34.50 55.62 -0.54
C ASN A 5 -35.25 54.27 -0.60
N LEU A 6 -35.42 53.73 -1.81
CA LEU A 6 -35.96 52.40 -2.03
C LEU A 6 -34.81 51.41 -1.90
N PHE A 7 -34.69 50.75 -0.76
CA PHE A 7 -33.75 49.65 -0.55
C PHE A 7 -34.36 48.38 -1.14
N ILE A 8 -33.85 47.90 -2.26
CA ILE A 8 -34.19 46.59 -2.81
C ILE A 8 -33.33 45.58 -2.04
N ILE A 9 -33.96 44.84 -1.12
CA ILE A 9 -33.34 43.68 -0.47
C ILE A 9 -33.53 42.51 -1.43
N LEU A 10 -32.46 42.15 -2.13
CA LEU A 10 -32.39 40.93 -2.92
C LEU A 10 -32.16 39.77 -1.93
N LEU A 11 -33.20 38.99 -1.69
CA LEU A 11 -33.14 37.80 -0.83
C LEU A 11 -32.54 36.65 -1.66
N THR A 12 -31.23 36.45 -1.58
CA THR A 12 -30.56 35.31 -2.21
C THR A 12 -30.88 34.06 -1.39
N VAL A 13 -31.79 33.23 -1.88
CA VAL A 13 -32.05 31.90 -1.32
C VAL A 13 -30.89 31.00 -1.72
N ILE A 14 -29.94 30.79 -0.81
CA ILE A 14 -28.92 29.74 -0.94
C ILE A 14 -29.62 28.42 -0.64
N ILE A 15 -29.93 27.66 -1.67
CA ILE A 15 -30.38 26.28 -1.53
C ILE A 15 -29.12 25.46 -1.20
N PHE A 16 -28.88 25.22 0.09
CA PHE A 16 -28.01 24.10 0.48
C PHE A 16 -28.73 22.82 0.10
N SER A 17 -28.40 22.27 -1.07
CA SER A 17 -28.65 20.86 -1.35
C SER A 17 -27.61 20.09 -0.54
N CYS A 18 -27.97 19.74 0.70
CA CYS A 18 -27.37 18.57 1.33
C CYS A 18 -27.96 17.37 0.58
N SER A 19 -27.27 16.86 -0.45
CA SER A 19 -27.46 15.48 -0.82
C SER A 19 -26.88 14.66 0.33
N SER A 20 -27.74 14.18 1.23
CA SER A 20 -27.42 13.00 1.99
C SER A 20 -27.23 11.88 0.96
N THR A 21 -25.98 11.58 0.61
CA THR A 21 -25.67 10.29 0.01
C THR A 21 -26.11 9.27 1.05
N ASN A 22 -27.24 8.62 0.79
CA ASN A 22 -27.58 7.43 1.55
C ASN A 22 -26.42 6.45 1.30
N PRO A 23 -25.94 5.72 2.33
CA PRO A 23 -25.01 4.62 2.10
C PRO A 23 -25.61 3.72 1.01
N VAL A 24 -24.80 3.38 0.01
CA VAL A 24 -25.19 2.41 -1.01
C VAL A 24 -25.68 1.18 -0.26
N ASP A 25 -26.94 0.81 -0.48
CA ASP A 25 -27.51 -0.39 0.11
C ASP A 25 -26.83 -1.59 -0.54
N VAL A 26 -25.75 -2.06 0.09
CA VAL A 26 -24.88 -3.17 -0.35
C VAL A 26 -25.71 -4.45 -0.56
N SER A 27 -26.90 -4.55 0.05
CA SER A 27 -27.82 -5.68 -0.13
C SER A 27 -28.63 -5.65 -1.45
N SER A 28 -28.62 -4.51 -2.16
CA SER A 28 -29.35 -4.29 -3.42
C SER A 28 -28.45 -4.14 -4.65
N ALA A 29 -27.13 -4.17 -4.47
CA ALA A 29 -26.13 -3.96 -5.51
C ALA A 29 -25.96 -5.24 -6.35
N GLY A 30 -26.83 -5.41 -7.34
CA GLY A 30 -26.58 -6.28 -8.49
C GLY A 30 -25.59 -5.68 -9.50
N ASP A 31 -25.17 -4.43 -9.29
CA ASP A 31 -24.04 -3.76 -9.94
C ASP A 31 -22.88 -3.72 -8.92
N GLY A 32 -21.65 -4.05 -9.34
CA GLY A 32 -20.48 -4.10 -8.45
C GLY A 32 -20.20 -2.78 -7.73
N LEU A 33 -19.49 -2.83 -6.60
CA LEU A 33 -19.06 -1.63 -5.85
C LEU A 33 -18.05 -0.79 -6.65
N LEU A 34 -17.41 -1.42 -7.65
CA LEU A 34 -16.48 -0.81 -8.59
C LEU A 34 -17.21 -0.50 -9.91
N ASN A 35 -17.00 0.71 -10.45
CA ASN A 35 -17.59 1.20 -11.68
C ASN A 35 -16.67 1.11 -12.91
N SER A 36 -15.39 0.79 -12.71
CA SER A 36 -14.40 0.66 -13.77
C SER A 36 -13.29 -0.32 -13.39
N THR A 37 -12.54 -0.77 -14.40
CA THR A 37 -11.35 -1.60 -14.23
C THR A 37 -10.17 -0.76 -13.71
N PHE A 38 -9.22 -1.38 -13.03
CA PHE A 38 -8.01 -0.71 -12.55
C PHE A 38 -6.98 -0.46 -13.66
N ASN A 39 -6.04 0.46 -13.40
CA ASN A 39 -4.89 0.72 -14.26
C ASN A 39 -3.79 -0.36 -14.15
N PHE A 40 -3.91 -1.26 -13.17
CA PHE A 40 -3.03 -2.40 -12.94
C PHE A 40 -3.90 -3.63 -12.73
N ILE A 41 -3.65 -4.70 -13.49
CA ILE A 41 -4.32 -5.99 -13.38
C ILE A 41 -3.24 -7.06 -13.55
N GLY A 42 -3.23 -8.04 -12.64
CA GLY A 42 -2.30 -9.15 -12.70
C GLY A 42 -2.55 -10.07 -13.90
N SER A 43 -1.54 -10.86 -14.23
CA SER A 43 -1.50 -11.72 -15.39
C SER A 43 -1.16 -13.15 -15.02
N GLU A 44 -1.58 -14.09 -15.87
CA GLU A 44 -1.26 -15.50 -15.68
C GLU A 44 0.23 -15.84 -15.84
N GLN A 45 0.99 -14.96 -16.52
CA GLN A 45 2.39 -15.23 -16.93
C GLN A 45 3.44 -14.61 -16.00
N ASN A 46 3.05 -13.60 -15.23
CA ASN A 46 3.95 -12.85 -14.36
C ASN A 46 3.66 -13.18 -12.89
N LEU A 47 4.60 -12.81 -12.03
CA LEU A 47 4.38 -12.69 -10.60
C LEU A 47 3.92 -11.26 -10.29
N ASP A 48 2.68 -11.11 -9.85
CA ASP A 48 2.05 -9.81 -9.60
C ASP A 48 1.87 -9.60 -8.09
N ILE A 49 2.59 -8.62 -7.55
CA ILE A 49 2.68 -8.35 -6.11
C ILE A 49 2.18 -6.94 -5.83
N VAL A 50 1.39 -6.78 -4.78
CA VAL A 50 0.87 -5.49 -4.32
C VAL A 50 1.33 -5.23 -2.88
N THR A 51 1.72 -4.00 -2.57
CA THR A 51 1.76 -3.49 -1.19
C THR A 51 0.60 -2.55 -0.94
N TRP A 52 -0.03 -2.66 0.23
CA TRP A 52 -1.19 -1.85 0.57
C TRP A 52 -1.32 -1.60 2.07
N ASN A 53 -1.05 -0.36 2.50
CA ASN A 53 -1.50 0.09 3.81
C ASN A 53 -3.02 0.25 3.70
N ILE A 54 -3.76 -0.53 4.47
CA ILE A 54 -5.22 -0.60 4.35
C ILE A 54 -5.92 -0.01 5.59
N GLU A 55 -5.18 0.87 6.27
CA GLU A 55 -5.57 1.77 7.35
C GLU A 55 -6.47 1.16 8.43
N TYR A 56 -5.86 0.84 9.57
CA TYR A 56 -6.55 0.27 10.72
C TYR A 56 -7.51 -0.89 10.42
N PHE A 57 -7.22 -1.71 9.40
CA PHE A 57 -8.18 -2.64 8.80
C PHE A 57 -8.93 -3.55 9.81
N PRO A 58 -10.26 -3.66 9.68
CA PRO A 58 -11.11 -2.89 8.74
C PRO A 58 -11.41 -1.47 9.24
N LYS A 59 -11.35 -0.48 8.34
CA LYS A 59 -11.66 0.92 8.62
C LYS A 59 -13.15 1.19 8.87
N ASN A 60 -14.01 0.43 8.22
CA ASN A 60 -15.47 0.56 8.19
C ASN A 60 -16.13 -0.83 8.22
N GLU A 61 -17.43 -0.89 8.54
CA GLU A 61 -18.20 -2.15 8.52
C GLU A 61 -18.27 -2.81 7.13
N TYR A 62 -18.12 -2.03 6.05
CA TYR A 62 -18.12 -2.52 4.67
C TYR A 62 -16.71 -2.75 4.09
N THR A 63 -15.63 -2.47 4.84
CA THR A 63 -14.26 -2.53 4.28
C THR A 63 -13.93 -3.88 3.70
N ILE A 64 -14.34 -4.98 4.34
CA ILE A 64 -14.06 -6.34 3.85
C ILE A 64 -14.68 -6.56 2.47
N ASP A 65 -15.93 -6.14 2.25
CA ASP A 65 -16.64 -6.31 0.97
C ASP A 65 -15.97 -5.51 -0.16
N TYR A 66 -15.58 -4.26 0.12
CA TYR A 66 -14.86 -3.43 -0.84
C TYR A 66 -13.50 -4.00 -1.18
N VAL A 67 -12.71 -4.35 -0.16
CA VAL A 67 -11.36 -4.89 -0.33
C VAL A 67 -11.40 -6.20 -1.09
N LYS A 68 -12.35 -7.09 -0.78
CA LYS A 68 -12.57 -8.32 -1.54
C LYS A 68 -12.78 -8.04 -3.03
N GLN A 69 -13.69 -7.12 -3.37
CA GLN A 69 -13.95 -6.79 -4.78
C GLN A 69 -12.74 -6.18 -5.47
N CYS A 70 -11.95 -5.38 -4.75
CA CYS A 70 -10.68 -4.86 -5.28
C CYS A 70 -9.70 -6.01 -5.57
N ILE A 71 -9.56 -6.98 -4.66
CA ILE A 71 -8.64 -8.11 -4.84
C ILE A 71 -9.09 -9.01 -6.01
N ASP A 72 -10.38 -9.29 -6.13
CA ASP A 72 -10.93 -10.08 -7.23
C ASP A 72 -10.66 -9.41 -8.60
N GLU A 73 -10.85 -8.09 -8.69
CA GLU A 73 -10.61 -7.32 -9.93
C GLU A 73 -9.12 -7.15 -10.24
N LEU A 74 -8.28 -7.05 -9.20
CA LEU A 74 -6.83 -6.94 -9.35
C LEU A 74 -6.22 -8.20 -9.97
N ASN A 75 -6.75 -9.38 -9.68
CA ASN A 75 -6.22 -10.67 -10.14
C ASN A 75 -4.70 -10.83 -9.88
N VAL A 76 -4.26 -10.45 -8.67
CA VAL A 76 -2.84 -10.51 -8.25
C VAL A 76 -2.53 -11.74 -7.41
N ASP A 77 -1.24 -12.00 -7.21
CA ASP A 77 -0.78 -13.22 -6.55
C ASP A 77 -0.48 -13.03 -5.08
N ILE A 78 0.09 -11.88 -4.72
CA ILE A 78 0.52 -11.59 -3.35
C ILE A 78 0.13 -10.16 -2.99
N ILE A 79 -0.38 -9.98 -1.77
CA ILE A 79 -0.64 -8.66 -1.20
C ILE A 79 0.06 -8.57 0.15
N ALA A 80 1.07 -7.70 0.24
CA ALA A 80 1.70 -7.29 1.47
C ALA A 80 0.88 -6.16 2.11
N LEU A 81 0.24 -6.45 3.24
CA LEU A 81 -0.67 -5.54 3.92
C LEU A 81 0.01 -4.87 5.12
N GLN A 82 -0.30 -3.60 5.35
CA GLN A 82 0.02 -2.89 6.57
C GLN A 82 -1.26 -2.52 7.34
N GLU A 83 -1.10 -2.21 8.62
CA GLU A 83 -2.18 -1.74 9.51
C GLU A 83 -3.32 -2.72 9.83
N ILE A 84 -3.04 -4.02 9.84
CA ILE A 84 -4.03 -5.01 10.27
C ILE A 84 -4.20 -4.98 11.79
N THR A 85 -5.36 -4.48 12.26
CA THR A 85 -5.67 -4.42 13.69
C THR A 85 -6.41 -5.66 14.20
N ASN A 86 -7.16 -6.34 13.32
CA ASN A 86 -7.99 -7.48 13.68
C ASN A 86 -7.70 -8.72 12.82
N GLY A 87 -7.15 -9.77 13.47
CA GLY A 87 -6.84 -11.03 12.78
C GLY A 87 -8.08 -11.85 12.37
N ALA A 88 -9.21 -11.70 13.07
CA ALA A 88 -10.44 -12.41 12.71
C ALA A 88 -11.06 -11.84 11.43
N HIS A 89 -11.01 -10.52 11.24
CA HIS A 89 -11.47 -9.87 10.01
C HIS A 89 -10.53 -10.14 8.82
N LEU A 90 -9.22 -10.28 9.06
CA LEU A 90 -8.29 -10.73 8.01
C LEU A 90 -8.63 -12.16 7.57
N GLU A 91 -8.94 -13.04 8.52
CA GLU A 91 -9.36 -14.42 8.23
C GLU A 91 -10.69 -14.45 7.46
N GLU A 92 -11.66 -13.61 7.83
CA GLU A 92 -12.92 -13.44 7.11
C GLU A 92 -12.71 -12.97 5.66
N LEU A 93 -11.87 -11.96 5.44
CA LEU A 93 -11.49 -11.52 4.09
C LEU A 93 -10.90 -12.68 3.30
N LYS A 94 -9.93 -13.40 3.86
CA LYS A 94 -9.32 -14.57 3.21
C LYS A 94 -10.35 -15.65 2.86
N GLU A 95 -11.26 -15.98 3.76
CA GLU A 95 -12.33 -16.96 3.48
C GLU A 95 -13.23 -16.50 2.33
N SER A 96 -13.51 -15.20 2.22
CA SER A 96 -14.32 -14.64 1.14
C SER A 96 -13.62 -14.71 -0.24
N LEU A 97 -12.28 -14.65 -0.27
CA LEU A 97 -11.48 -14.72 -1.49
C LEU A 97 -11.39 -16.14 -2.07
N GLY A 98 -11.66 -17.16 -1.25
CA GLY A 98 -11.72 -18.56 -1.68
C GLY A 98 -10.53 -19.42 -1.22
N GLU A 99 -10.61 -20.72 -1.54
CA GLU A 99 -9.74 -21.75 -0.92
C GLU A 99 -8.25 -21.65 -1.29
N ASN A 100 -7.92 -21.02 -2.42
CA ASN A 100 -6.53 -20.85 -2.84
C ASN A 100 -5.83 -19.70 -2.11
N TRP A 101 -6.56 -18.86 -1.38
CA TRP A 101 -5.97 -17.75 -0.63
C TRP A 101 -5.56 -18.18 0.77
N THR A 102 -4.36 -17.78 1.18
CA THR A 102 -3.84 -17.95 2.54
C THR A 102 -3.53 -16.58 3.13
N ALA A 103 -3.83 -16.40 4.43
CA ALA A 103 -3.51 -15.19 5.18
C ALA A 103 -2.47 -15.46 6.25
N PHE A 104 -1.53 -14.52 6.40
CA PHE A 104 -0.56 -14.50 7.49
C PHE A 104 -0.55 -13.13 8.15
N LYS A 105 -0.49 -13.09 9.48
CA LYS A 105 -0.46 -11.84 10.26
C LYS A 105 0.66 -11.88 11.28
N ALA A 106 1.48 -10.84 11.30
CA ALA A 106 2.50 -10.65 12.32
C ALA A 106 1.87 -10.36 13.70
N SER A 107 2.61 -10.67 14.76
CA SER A 107 2.17 -10.45 16.14
C SER A 107 2.36 -8.98 16.56
N SER A 108 1.41 -8.13 16.16
CA SER A 108 1.34 -6.70 16.52
C SER A 108 -0.13 -6.24 16.58
N SER A 109 -0.38 -5.14 17.30
CA SER A 109 -1.69 -4.46 17.33
C SER A 109 -2.00 -3.65 16.07
N LEU A 110 -0.96 -3.27 15.33
CA LEU A 110 -1.04 -2.64 14.01
C LEU A 110 -0.11 -3.43 13.11
N ALA A 111 -0.58 -4.59 12.64
CA ALA A 111 0.28 -5.64 12.12
C ALA A 111 0.54 -5.53 10.63
N LEU A 112 1.71 -6.03 10.24
CA LEU A 112 2.02 -6.44 8.88
C LEU A 112 1.34 -7.79 8.60
N ALA A 113 0.92 -8.00 7.36
CA ALA A 113 0.29 -9.24 6.94
C ALA A 113 0.60 -9.55 5.47
N TYR A 114 0.29 -10.78 5.08
CA TYR A 114 0.28 -11.21 3.69
C TYR A 114 -1.05 -11.90 3.37
N LEU A 115 -1.60 -11.62 2.20
CA LEU A 115 -2.54 -12.49 1.49
C LEU A 115 -1.81 -13.09 0.29
N VAL A 116 -1.87 -14.42 0.13
CA VAL A 116 -1.15 -15.14 -0.93
C VAL A 116 -2.11 -16.08 -1.65
N ASN A 117 -2.23 -15.91 -2.96
CA ASN A 117 -2.90 -16.85 -3.85
C ASN A 117 -1.96 -18.01 -4.21
N THR A 118 -2.22 -19.17 -3.64
CA THR A 118 -1.36 -20.36 -3.74
C THR A 118 -1.56 -21.17 -5.02
N SER A 119 -2.39 -20.69 -5.97
CA SER A 119 -2.66 -21.41 -7.23
C SER A 119 -1.41 -21.67 -8.06
N LYS A 120 -0.43 -20.75 -8.00
CA LYS A 120 0.86 -20.85 -8.73
C LYS A 120 2.09 -20.60 -7.85
N ILE A 121 1.90 -20.43 -6.53
CA ILE A 121 2.96 -20.12 -5.56
C ILE A 121 3.05 -21.22 -4.52
N THR A 122 4.28 -21.68 -4.27
CA THR A 122 4.58 -22.48 -3.08
C THR A 122 5.17 -21.59 -2.01
N ILE A 123 4.61 -21.65 -0.79
CA ILE A 123 5.17 -20.94 0.37
C ILE A 123 6.20 -21.86 1.02
N ASN A 124 7.45 -21.44 1.07
CA ASN A 124 8.57 -22.27 1.51
C ASN A 124 8.54 -22.52 3.03
N ASN A 125 8.18 -21.48 3.80
CA ASN A 125 8.11 -21.50 5.26
C ASN A 125 6.99 -20.59 5.78
N ASN A 126 6.54 -20.81 7.02
CA ASN A 126 5.66 -19.85 7.70
C ASN A 126 6.36 -18.48 7.78
N PRO A 127 5.69 -17.37 7.39
CA PRO A 127 6.25 -16.04 7.48
C PRO A 127 6.68 -15.65 8.90
N TYR A 128 7.80 -14.94 9.01
CA TYR A 128 8.48 -14.66 10.28
C TYR A 128 9.02 -13.22 10.34
N ASN A 129 9.21 -12.70 11.56
CA ASN A 129 9.80 -11.38 11.73
C ASN A 129 11.33 -11.44 11.77
N ILE A 130 11.99 -10.45 11.16
CA ILE A 130 13.44 -10.22 11.26
C ILE A 130 13.71 -8.88 11.97
N LEU A 131 14.97 -8.58 12.25
CA LEU A 131 15.40 -7.25 12.73
C LEU A 131 14.67 -6.77 14.00
N SER A 132 14.24 -7.69 14.87
CA SER A 132 13.52 -7.35 16.11
C SER A 132 14.36 -6.52 17.08
N GLN A 133 15.69 -6.58 16.98
CA GLN A 133 16.62 -5.72 17.70
C GLN A 133 16.52 -4.24 17.30
N PHE A 134 16.00 -3.94 16.10
CA PHE A 134 15.74 -2.59 15.58
C PHE A 134 14.25 -2.22 15.71
N SER A 135 13.50 -2.90 16.57
CA SER A 135 12.05 -2.69 16.70
C SER A 135 11.67 -1.22 16.96
N TYR A 136 12.48 -0.45 17.70
CA TYR A 136 12.23 0.98 17.87
C TYR A 136 12.22 1.74 16.54
N ASP A 137 13.18 1.49 15.66
CA ASP A 137 13.32 2.16 14.37
C ASP A 137 12.14 1.81 13.44
N PHE A 138 11.68 0.55 13.49
CA PHE A 138 10.48 0.06 12.81
C PHE A 138 9.15 0.36 13.54
N ALA A 139 9.11 1.32 14.46
CA ALA A 139 7.89 1.68 15.21
C ALA A 139 7.19 0.47 15.88
N TYR A 140 8.00 -0.46 16.37
CA TYR A 140 7.63 -1.73 17.00
C TYR A 140 6.89 -2.71 16.08
N ARG A 141 7.06 -2.54 14.76
CA ARG A 141 6.56 -3.42 13.70
C ARG A 141 7.75 -3.98 12.90
N PRO A 142 8.54 -4.89 13.49
CA PRO A 142 9.71 -5.43 12.80
C PRO A 142 9.33 -6.04 11.44
N PRO A 143 10.20 -5.95 10.41
CA PRO A 143 9.89 -6.43 9.06
C PRO A 143 9.41 -7.88 9.06
N TYR A 144 8.48 -8.19 8.17
CA TYR A 144 7.81 -9.49 8.10
C TYR A 144 8.13 -10.19 6.77
N VAL A 145 8.83 -11.30 6.87
CA VAL A 145 9.41 -12.01 5.73
C VAL A 145 8.46 -13.12 5.27
N LEU A 146 8.22 -13.18 3.96
CA LEU A 146 7.57 -14.28 3.27
C LEU A 146 8.56 -14.85 2.23
N GLU A 147 8.82 -16.15 2.33
CA GLU A 147 9.67 -16.88 1.37
C GLU A 147 8.79 -17.75 0.48
N ILE A 148 8.93 -17.59 -0.83
CA ILE A 148 8.12 -18.30 -1.82
C ILE A 148 9.00 -18.96 -2.89
N ASN A 149 8.42 -19.94 -3.56
CA ASN A 149 8.88 -20.43 -4.85
C ASN A 149 7.82 -20.13 -5.92
N TYR A 150 8.25 -19.52 -7.02
CA TYR A 150 7.44 -19.22 -8.21
C TYR A 150 8.25 -19.53 -9.46
N ASN A 151 7.72 -20.34 -10.38
CA ASN A 151 8.42 -20.80 -11.59
C ASN A 151 9.82 -21.39 -11.32
N ASN A 152 9.98 -22.17 -10.25
CA ASN A 152 11.24 -22.76 -9.78
C ASN A 152 12.29 -21.75 -9.26
N GLU A 153 11.95 -20.48 -9.16
CA GLU A 153 12.80 -19.46 -8.55
C GLU A 153 12.34 -19.18 -7.12
N ASP A 154 13.29 -19.09 -6.19
CA ASP A 154 13.01 -18.69 -4.81
C ASP A 154 13.06 -17.17 -4.70
N LEU A 155 12.08 -16.58 -4.03
CA LEU A 155 12.00 -15.15 -3.75
C LEU A 155 11.74 -14.89 -2.26
N THR A 156 12.34 -13.81 -1.75
CA THR A 156 12.13 -13.33 -0.39
C THR A 156 11.44 -11.98 -0.43
N LEU A 157 10.21 -11.91 0.09
CA LEU A 157 9.46 -10.68 0.25
C LEU A 157 9.61 -10.18 1.68
N ILE A 158 9.96 -8.91 1.85
CA ILE A 158 10.15 -8.25 3.15
C ILE A 158 9.14 -7.11 3.26
N ASN A 159 8.04 -7.36 3.97
CA ASN A 159 7.01 -6.37 4.24
C ASN A 159 7.47 -5.44 5.37
N VAL A 160 7.34 -4.13 5.16
CA VAL A 160 7.76 -3.10 6.10
C VAL A 160 6.65 -2.09 6.39
N HIS A 161 6.69 -1.48 7.57
CA HIS A 161 5.92 -0.28 7.89
C HIS A 161 6.76 0.60 8.81
N PHE A 162 7.46 1.56 8.22
CA PHE A 162 8.45 2.42 8.86
C PHE A 162 7.81 3.39 9.87
N LYS A 163 8.66 4.13 10.60
CA LYS A 163 8.18 5.17 11.52
C LYS A 163 7.54 6.31 10.72
N CYS A 164 6.24 6.51 10.94
CA CYS A 164 5.52 7.64 10.36
C CYS A 164 6.05 9.00 10.79
N CYS A 165 5.54 9.98 10.04
CA CYS A 165 5.38 11.35 10.48
C CYS A 165 6.69 12.16 10.50
N SER A 166 6.57 13.47 10.39
CA SER A 166 7.72 14.39 10.49
C SER A 166 8.24 14.48 11.92
N ASP A 167 9.47 14.97 12.06
CA ASP A 167 10.04 15.28 13.36
C ASP A 167 9.25 16.40 14.04
N THR A 168 8.98 16.24 15.33
CA THR A 168 8.33 17.26 16.18
C THR A 168 9.16 17.49 17.44
N PRO A 169 8.99 18.61 18.15
CA PRO A 169 9.69 18.82 19.42
C PRO A 169 9.49 17.70 20.47
N ASN A 170 8.40 16.94 20.37
CA ASN A 170 8.09 15.82 21.27
C ASN A 170 8.48 14.44 20.71
N ASP A 171 8.80 14.36 19.42
CA ASP A 171 9.19 13.14 18.70
C ASP A 171 10.19 13.54 17.59
N PRO A 172 11.42 13.92 17.95
CA PRO A 172 12.35 14.61 17.06
C PRO A 172 13.17 13.68 16.16
N ASP A 173 13.03 12.36 16.32
CA ASP A 173 13.92 11.36 15.73
C ASP A 173 13.22 10.50 14.67
N ASN A 174 12.10 10.93 14.10
CA ASN A 174 11.32 10.13 13.13
C ASN A 174 12.08 9.89 11.84
N SER A 175 12.71 10.93 11.28
CA SER A 175 13.56 10.78 10.09
C SER A 175 14.78 9.90 10.39
N ALA A 176 15.43 10.10 11.54
CA ALA A 176 16.58 9.29 11.96
C ALA A 176 16.24 7.81 12.13
N ARG A 177 15.04 7.49 12.64
CA ARG A 177 14.53 6.12 12.75
C ARG A 177 14.29 5.50 11.39
N ARG A 178 13.74 6.25 10.43
CA ARG A 178 13.57 5.75 9.05
C ARG A 178 14.92 5.50 8.37
N GLN A 179 15.90 6.37 8.58
CA GLN A 179 17.27 6.14 8.09
C GLN A 179 17.88 4.87 8.71
N ALA A 180 17.77 4.69 10.03
CA ALA A 180 18.27 3.49 10.71
C ALA A 180 17.55 2.20 10.25
N ALA A 181 16.25 2.28 9.95
CA ALA A 181 15.48 1.18 9.37
C ALA A 181 15.99 0.81 7.97
N SER A 182 16.26 1.78 7.10
CA SER A 182 16.89 1.57 5.80
C SER A 182 18.25 0.89 5.93
N GLU A 183 19.11 1.40 6.82
CA GLU A 183 20.43 0.82 7.09
C GLU A 183 20.35 -0.62 7.62
N ALA A 184 19.37 -0.91 8.49
CA ALA A 184 19.17 -2.25 9.02
C ALA A 184 18.73 -3.25 7.94
N ILE A 185 17.84 -2.84 7.01
CA ILE A 185 17.42 -3.67 5.87
C ILE A 185 18.58 -3.88 4.90
N TYR A 186 19.28 -2.80 4.53
CA TYR A 186 20.44 -2.87 3.64
C TYR A 186 21.48 -3.87 4.15
N ASN A 187 21.86 -3.76 5.43
CA ASN A 187 22.84 -4.66 6.03
C ASN A 187 22.30 -6.09 6.11
N TYR A 188 21.03 -6.28 6.45
CA TYR A 188 20.43 -7.63 6.49
C TYR A 188 20.50 -8.34 5.15
N ILE A 189 20.15 -7.66 4.06
CA ILE A 189 20.19 -8.22 2.71
C ILE A 189 21.64 -8.57 2.35
N ASN A 190 22.58 -7.65 2.49
CA ASN A 190 23.98 -7.88 2.13
C ASN A 190 24.65 -8.97 2.99
N ASP A 191 24.27 -9.10 4.27
CA ASP A 191 24.90 -10.08 5.18
C ASP A 191 24.29 -11.48 5.06
N ASN A 192 23.04 -11.62 4.60
CA ASN A 192 22.28 -12.88 4.71
C ASN A 192 21.62 -13.36 3.41
N LEU A 193 21.40 -12.48 2.43
CA LEU A 193 20.63 -12.74 1.21
C LEU A 193 21.42 -12.39 -0.05
N ASP A 194 22.74 -12.55 0.00
CA ASP A 194 23.62 -12.30 -1.14
C ASP A 194 23.22 -13.16 -2.36
N ASN A 195 23.12 -12.54 -3.53
CA ASN A 195 22.65 -13.14 -4.79
C ASN A 195 21.22 -13.72 -4.73
N SER A 196 20.35 -13.25 -3.84
CA SER A 196 18.97 -13.72 -3.71
C SER A 196 17.97 -12.76 -4.34
N ASN A 197 16.88 -13.29 -4.88
CA ASN A 197 15.77 -12.48 -5.38
C ASN A 197 14.99 -11.86 -4.20
N VAL A 198 15.24 -10.59 -3.89
CA VAL A 198 14.59 -9.91 -2.76
C VAL A 198 13.69 -8.77 -3.23
N VAL A 199 12.48 -8.71 -2.68
CA VAL A 199 11.55 -7.58 -2.82
C VAL A 199 11.25 -7.03 -1.43
N VAL A 200 11.63 -5.80 -1.15
CA VAL A 200 11.24 -5.06 0.06
C VAL A 200 10.10 -4.13 -0.33
N LEU A 201 8.95 -4.27 0.32
CA LEU A 201 7.73 -3.55 -0.06
C LEU A 201 6.94 -3.16 1.19
N GLY A 202 6.24 -2.03 1.13
CA GLY A 202 5.51 -1.56 2.30
C GLY A 202 5.23 -0.08 2.30
N ASP A 203 4.79 0.40 3.46
CA ASP A 203 4.70 1.82 3.77
C ASP A 203 6.03 2.27 4.42
N PHE A 204 6.85 2.95 3.63
CA PHE A 204 8.15 3.46 4.06
C PHE A 204 8.05 4.82 4.75
N ASN A 205 6.89 5.48 4.70
CA ASN A 205 6.60 6.76 5.38
C ASN A 205 7.60 7.90 5.06
N ASP A 206 8.29 7.84 3.93
CA ASP A 206 9.17 8.91 3.41
C ASP A 206 9.15 8.86 1.88
N THR A 207 9.60 9.91 1.20
CA THR A 207 9.54 10.00 -0.27
C THR A 207 10.92 9.85 -0.90
N LEU A 208 11.01 9.26 -2.11
CA LEU A 208 12.28 9.09 -2.85
C LEU A 208 12.90 10.41 -3.33
N ASN A 209 12.12 11.48 -3.49
CA ASN A 209 12.55 12.73 -4.13
C ASN A 209 13.02 13.83 -3.16
N ASN A 210 13.44 13.45 -1.94
CA ASN A 210 13.93 14.37 -0.92
C ASN A 210 15.44 14.63 -1.02
N THR A 211 15.90 15.78 -0.52
CA THR A 211 17.34 16.06 -0.35
C THR A 211 17.85 15.47 0.96
N ASN A 212 18.94 14.68 0.93
CA ASN A 212 19.42 13.85 2.05
C ASN A 212 18.36 12.82 2.44
N ASN A 213 18.19 11.81 1.59
CA ASN A 213 17.10 10.87 1.72
C ASN A 213 17.43 9.79 2.77
N VAL A 214 16.43 9.35 3.53
CA VAL A 214 16.54 8.16 4.40
C VAL A 214 16.81 6.90 3.58
N PHE A 215 16.64 6.95 2.27
CA PHE A 215 16.94 5.89 1.30
C PHE A 215 18.30 6.05 0.61
N ASP A 216 19.10 7.06 0.95
CA ASP A 216 20.42 7.33 0.32
C ASP A 216 21.32 6.08 0.30
N ILE A 217 21.22 5.18 1.30
CA ILE A 217 22.02 3.95 1.33
C ILE A 217 21.69 3.00 0.17
N PHE A 218 20.45 2.99 -0.31
CA PHE A 218 20.01 2.22 -1.47
C PHE A 218 20.20 3.02 -2.76
N GLU A 219 19.79 4.28 -2.80
CA GLU A 219 19.86 5.15 -3.99
C GLU A 219 21.30 5.39 -4.46
N ASN A 220 22.28 5.34 -3.56
CA ASN A 220 23.69 5.42 -3.93
C ASN A 220 24.30 4.07 -4.37
N ASP A 221 23.62 2.94 -4.13
CA ASP A 221 24.07 1.58 -4.49
C ASP A 221 23.23 0.97 -5.62
N THR A 222 23.05 1.76 -6.70
CA THR A 222 22.26 1.40 -7.90
C THR A 222 22.71 0.14 -8.64
N ASN A 223 23.89 -0.42 -8.32
CA ASN A 223 24.33 -1.69 -8.91
C ASN A 223 23.65 -2.90 -8.26
N ASN A 224 23.17 -2.74 -7.02
CA ASN A 224 22.62 -3.82 -6.20
C ASN A 224 21.14 -3.60 -5.86
N PHE A 225 20.65 -2.36 -5.95
CA PHE A 225 19.31 -2.00 -5.51
C PHE A 225 18.60 -1.07 -6.51
N THR A 226 17.31 -1.32 -6.71
CA THR A 226 16.44 -0.54 -7.60
C THR A 226 15.08 -0.29 -6.93
N PHE A 227 14.63 0.96 -6.85
CA PHE A 227 13.23 1.27 -6.56
C PHE A 227 12.42 1.19 -7.86
N ALA A 228 11.47 0.26 -7.96
CA ALA A 228 10.68 0.07 -9.18
C ALA A 228 9.73 1.23 -9.48
N ASP A 229 9.41 2.00 -8.46
CA ASP A 229 8.42 3.08 -8.43
C ASP A 229 9.06 4.49 -8.46
N GLU A 230 10.36 4.60 -8.72
CA GLU A 230 11.06 5.90 -8.81
C GLU A 230 10.41 6.87 -9.83
N ASN A 231 9.89 6.33 -10.95
CA ASN A 231 9.17 7.13 -11.94
C ASN A 231 7.86 7.72 -11.40
N ILE A 232 7.20 7.04 -10.47
CA ILE A 232 5.98 7.52 -9.81
C ILE A 232 6.34 8.63 -8.83
N ALA A 233 7.39 8.44 -8.03
CA ALA A 233 7.87 9.45 -7.07
C ALA A 233 8.26 10.76 -7.74
N ASN A 234 8.89 10.67 -8.91
CA ASN A 234 9.30 11.83 -9.72
C ASN A 234 8.22 12.33 -10.71
N GLY A 235 7.07 11.64 -10.74
CA GLY A 235 5.96 11.90 -11.64
C GLY A 235 4.88 12.82 -11.07
N PRO A 236 3.72 12.92 -11.77
CA PRO A 236 2.58 13.70 -11.30
C PRO A 236 1.99 13.17 -9.99
N SER A 237 1.63 14.08 -9.08
CA SER A 237 1.06 13.72 -7.76
C SER A 237 -0.27 12.97 -7.81
N GLU A 238 -0.95 12.99 -8.96
CA GLU A 238 -2.16 12.19 -9.21
C GLU A 238 -1.89 10.68 -9.14
N ASN A 239 -0.63 10.26 -9.29
CA ASN A 239 -0.21 8.86 -9.24
C ASN A 239 0.44 8.51 -7.91
N TRP A 240 0.46 9.39 -6.91
CA TRP A 240 1.07 9.08 -5.63
C TRP A 240 0.21 8.15 -4.77
N SER A 241 0.87 7.33 -3.97
CA SER A 241 0.25 6.30 -3.12
C SER A 241 -0.50 6.86 -1.91
N PHE A 242 -0.10 8.02 -1.38
CA PHE A 242 -0.80 8.70 -0.29
C PHE A 242 -1.36 10.04 -0.77
N PRO A 243 -2.50 10.04 -1.48
CA PRO A 243 -3.14 11.27 -1.94
C PRO A 243 -3.68 12.11 -0.77
N SER A 244 -3.79 13.42 -0.99
CA SER A 244 -4.43 14.35 -0.05
C SER A 244 -5.26 15.36 -0.81
N TYR A 245 -6.24 15.97 -0.15
CA TYR A 245 -6.94 17.14 -0.71
C TYR A 245 -5.97 18.32 -0.85
N GLY A 246 -5.45 18.53 -2.07
CA GLY A 246 -4.53 19.63 -2.39
C GLY A 246 -3.07 19.19 -2.50
N PRO A 247 -2.08 20.09 -2.27
CA PRO A 247 -0.67 19.83 -2.58
C PRO A 247 0.07 18.98 -1.55
N TYR A 248 -0.64 18.31 -0.63
CA TYR A 248 -0.05 17.63 0.53
C TYR A 248 0.04 16.11 0.41
N GLY A 249 -0.31 15.56 -0.76
CA GLY A 249 -0.09 14.14 -1.01
C GLY A 249 1.39 13.81 -1.03
N SER A 250 1.71 12.53 -0.91
CA SER A 250 3.07 12.02 -0.99
C SER A 250 3.07 10.60 -1.55
N HIS A 251 4.15 10.20 -2.21
CA HIS A 251 4.35 8.80 -2.55
C HIS A 251 5.31 8.19 -1.54
N ILE A 252 4.76 7.35 -0.65
CA ILE A 252 5.46 6.82 0.53
C ILE A 252 5.38 5.31 0.66
N ASP A 253 4.61 4.66 -0.21
CA ASP A 253 4.56 3.21 -0.33
C ASP A 253 5.48 2.82 -1.47
N HIS A 254 6.50 2.03 -1.17
CA HIS A 254 7.61 1.76 -2.10
C HIS A 254 7.85 0.29 -2.34
N ILE A 255 8.48 -0.01 -3.48
CA ILE A 255 8.92 -1.35 -3.87
C ILE A 255 10.39 -1.30 -4.27
N LEU A 256 11.25 -1.77 -3.37
CA LEU A 256 12.69 -1.89 -3.56
C LEU A 256 13.03 -3.33 -3.93
N LEU A 257 13.87 -3.51 -4.95
CA LEU A 257 14.34 -4.82 -5.39
C LEU A 257 15.85 -4.90 -5.32
N THR A 258 16.37 -6.10 -5.11
CA THR A 258 17.76 -6.40 -5.44
C THR A 258 17.97 -6.49 -6.95
N ASN A 259 19.22 -6.37 -7.39
CA ASN A 259 19.58 -6.34 -8.80
C ASN A 259 19.25 -7.63 -9.55
N GLU A 260 19.14 -8.78 -8.88
CA GLU A 260 18.73 -10.05 -9.49
C GLU A 260 17.34 -9.97 -10.15
N LEU A 261 16.47 -9.08 -9.66
CA LEU A 261 15.11 -8.91 -10.16
C LEU A 261 14.92 -7.69 -11.07
N THR A 262 15.94 -6.84 -11.23
CA THR A 262 15.78 -5.54 -11.94
C THR A 262 15.38 -5.74 -13.40
N ASP A 263 15.96 -6.72 -14.09
CA ASP A 263 15.63 -7.03 -15.50
C ASP A 263 14.27 -7.75 -15.64
N ASN A 264 13.67 -8.22 -14.53
CA ASN A 264 12.37 -8.88 -14.53
C ASN A 264 11.20 -7.89 -14.39
N ILE A 265 11.45 -6.62 -14.11
CA ILE A 265 10.40 -5.60 -13.93
C ILE A 265 9.68 -5.38 -15.26
N VAL A 266 8.39 -5.75 -15.30
CA VAL A 266 7.50 -5.47 -16.43
C VAL A 266 6.83 -4.12 -16.25
N SER A 267 6.32 -3.85 -15.05
CA SER A 267 5.67 -2.59 -14.70
C SER A 267 5.58 -2.41 -13.19
N ALA A 268 5.61 -1.16 -12.74
CA ALA A 268 5.22 -0.78 -11.39
C ALA A 268 4.29 0.44 -11.45
N GLU A 269 3.16 0.37 -10.75
CA GLU A 269 2.08 1.35 -10.85
C GLU A 269 1.44 1.57 -9.46
N THR A 270 1.06 2.81 -9.17
CA THR A 270 0.07 3.05 -8.10
C THR A 270 -1.30 2.74 -8.65
N ILE A 271 -2.04 1.90 -7.94
CA ILE A 271 -3.34 1.37 -8.35
C ILE A 271 -4.42 2.36 -7.90
N LYS A 272 -5.13 2.96 -8.86
CA LYS A 272 -6.14 3.98 -8.58
C LYS A 272 -7.49 3.36 -8.24
N VAL A 273 -7.55 2.66 -7.11
CA VAL A 273 -8.79 2.03 -6.61
C VAL A 273 -9.89 3.07 -6.39
N ASP A 274 -9.51 4.27 -5.97
CA ASP A 274 -10.41 5.40 -5.77
C ASP A 274 -11.09 5.89 -7.06
N ASP A 275 -10.40 5.84 -8.20
CA ASP A 275 -11.00 6.20 -9.50
C ASP A 275 -12.09 5.22 -9.93
N ALA A 276 -12.08 4.00 -9.41
CA ALA A 276 -13.10 2.98 -9.68
C ALA A 276 -14.35 3.12 -8.80
N LEU A 277 -14.35 3.99 -7.78
CA LEU A 277 -15.48 4.18 -6.87
C LEU A 277 -16.38 5.34 -7.32
N SER A 278 -17.69 5.20 -7.08
CA SER A 278 -18.69 6.24 -7.42
C SER A 278 -18.40 7.60 -6.79
N GLY A 279 -18.01 7.63 -5.52
CA GLY A 279 -17.69 8.86 -4.79
C GLY A 279 -16.21 9.25 -4.82
N SER A 280 -15.41 8.71 -5.75
CA SER A 280 -14.00 9.02 -5.90
C SER A 280 -13.21 8.78 -4.60
N PHE A 281 -12.17 9.58 -4.36
CA PHE A 281 -11.29 9.46 -3.20
C PHE A 281 -12.03 9.61 -1.85
N ALA A 282 -13.15 10.32 -1.78
CA ALA A 282 -13.89 10.46 -0.53
C ALA A 282 -14.50 9.13 -0.05
N ASP A 283 -15.08 8.37 -0.97
CA ASP A 283 -15.60 7.03 -0.67
C ASP A 283 -14.45 6.05 -0.41
N TYR A 284 -13.35 6.17 -1.17
CA TYR A 284 -12.15 5.37 -0.95
C TYR A 284 -11.59 5.53 0.47
N ASP A 285 -11.35 6.78 0.87
CA ASP A 285 -10.91 7.15 2.21
C ASP A 285 -11.91 6.61 3.24
N TYR A 286 -13.20 6.87 3.08
CA TYR A 286 -14.19 6.47 4.09
C TYR A 286 -14.35 4.95 4.26
N TYR A 287 -14.34 4.18 3.17
CA TYR A 287 -14.66 2.75 3.20
C TYR A 287 -13.45 1.83 3.20
N ILE A 288 -12.32 2.26 2.64
CA ILE A 288 -11.18 1.39 2.35
C ILE A 288 -9.92 1.86 3.07
N SER A 289 -9.31 2.98 2.64
CA SER A 289 -8.04 3.48 3.15
C SER A 289 -7.72 4.87 2.60
N ASP A 290 -6.85 5.61 3.27
CA ASP A 290 -6.18 6.80 2.76
C ASP A 290 -4.95 6.53 1.87
N HIS A 291 -4.43 5.29 1.84
CA HIS A 291 -3.35 4.86 0.94
C HIS A 291 -3.88 4.07 -0.24
N ARG A 292 -3.48 4.43 -1.46
CA ARG A 292 -3.64 3.62 -2.68
C ARG A 292 -2.59 2.50 -2.71
N PRO A 293 -2.95 1.29 -3.18
CA PRO A 293 -1.98 0.22 -3.35
C PRO A 293 -0.91 0.56 -4.39
N VAL A 294 0.28 -0.03 -4.25
CA VAL A 294 1.33 0.01 -5.27
C VAL A 294 1.61 -1.42 -5.73
N GLY A 295 1.48 -1.65 -7.03
CA GLY A 295 1.65 -2.94 -7.66
C GLY A 295 2.93 -3.04 -8.48
N ILE A 296 3.54 -4.21 -8.49
CA ILE A 296 4.64 -4.58 -9.39
C ILE A 296 4.30 -5.88 -10.12
N SER A 297 4.61 -5.92 -11.41
CA SER A 297 4.54 -7.12 -12.24
C SER A 297 5.94 -7.55 -12.62
N LEU A 298 6.29 -8.80 -12.31
CA LEU A 298 7.62 -9.37 -12.57
C LEU A 298 7.52 -10.56 -13.52
N LEU A 299 8.26 -10.52 -14.64
CA LEU A 299 8.39 -11.65 -15.54
C LEU A 299 9.50 -12.58 -15.04
N ILE A 300 9.15 -13.57 -14.23
CA ILE A 300 10.07 -14.60 -13.74
C ILE A 300 10.02 -15.79 -14.69
N SER A 301 11.04 -15.93 -15.54
CA SER A 301 11.18 -17.05 -16.47
C SER A 301 11.87 -18.25 -15.82
N GLU A 302 11.40 -19.46 -16.14
CA GLU A 302 12.11 -20.73 -15.85
C GLU A 302 13.51 -20.81 -16.46
#